data_AF-A0A2E9EBX3-F1
#
_entry.id   AF-A0A2E9EBX3-F1
#
_cell.length_a   1.000
_cell.length_b   1.000
_cell.length_c   1.000
_cell.angle_alpha   90.00
_cell.angle_beta   90.00
_cell.angle_gamma   90.00
#
_symmetry.space_group_name_H-M   'P 1'
#
loop_
_entity.id
_entity.type
_entity.pdbx_description
1 polymer ?
#
loop_
_entity_poly.entity_id
_entity_poly.type
_entity_poly.pdbx_seq_one_letter_code
_entity_poly.pdbx_strand_id
1 'polypeptide(L)'
;MIDTILNPQVWLILVALGHTIPGVILPTNWASDTAKMVAGWMLLTTVTLVYAAVCMDGEEQARLSLVLAGPVWIWFVVCISQGLEYTLGKETMTMNWKDNLPPLLLWGLLALSGLLGSGWI
;
A
#
# COMPACT_ATOMS: atom_id res chain seq x y z
N MET A 1 -11.18 -21.28 3.41
CA MET A 1 -11.20 -20.35 2.25
C MET A 1 -11.18 -18.91 2.73
N ILE A 2 -12.05 -18.50 3.65
CA ILE A 2 -12.02 -17.13 4.20
C ILE A 2 -10.74 -16.87 4.99
N ASP A 3 -10.22 -17.87 5.70
CA ASP A 3 -8.95 -17.78 6.45
C ASP A 3 -7.75 -17.55 5.53
N THR A 4 -7.81 -18.06 4.30
CA THR A 4 -6.79 -17.84 3.28
C THR A 4 -6.92 -16.45 2.65
N ILE A 5 -8.17 -16.02 2.40
CA ILE A 5 -8.47 -14.69 1.85
C ILE A 5 -8.14 -13.59 2.87
N LEU A 6 -8.23 -13.83 4.17
CA LEU A 6 -7.91 -12.84 5.20
C LEU A 6 -6.53 -13.06 5.84
N ASN A 7 -5.65 -13.82 5.18
CA ASN A 7 -4.27 -13.97 5.63
C ASN A 7 -3.47 -12.69 5.35
N PRO A 8 -2.92 -12.00 6.37
CA PRO A 8 -2.14 -10.79 6.19
C PRO A 8 -0.93 -10.96 5.25
N GLN A 9 -0.23 -12.10 5.31
CA GLN A 9 0.93 -12.39 4.47
C GLN A 9 0.60 -12.29 2.98
N VAL A 10 -0.54 -12.84 2.57
CA VAL A 10 -0.99 -12.82 1.17
C VAL A 10 -1.19 -11.36 0.72
N TRP A 11 -1.89 -10.56 1.53
CA TRP A 11 -2.13 -9.15 1.20
C TRP A 11 -0.87 -8.30 1.26
N LEU A 12 0.06 -8.56 2.18
CA LEU A 12 1.35 -7.87 2.23
C LEU A 12 2.11 -8.05 0.91
N ILE A 13 2.13 -9.27 0.37
CA ILE A 13 2.77 -9.56 -0.92
C ILE A 13 2.04 -8.84 -2.07
N LEU A 14 0.70 -8.94 -2.12
CA LEU A 14 -0.09 -8.30 -3.18
C LEU A 14 0.06 -6.78 -3.16
N VAL A 15 0.04 -6.16 -1.98
CA VAL A 15 0.23 -4.71 -1.81
C VAL A 15 1.67 -4.32 -2.13
N ALA A 16 2.67 -5.11 -1.74
CA ALA A 16 4.07 -4.83 -2.11
C ALA A 16 4.23 -4.78 -3.64
N LEU A 17 3.65 -5.72 -4.37
CA LEU A 17 3.66 -5.73 -5.84
C LEU A 17 2.85 -4.55 -6.42
N GLY A 18 1.63 -4.35 -5.92
CA GLY A 18 0.71 -3.30 -6.35
C GLY A 18 1.17 -1.88 -6.01
N HIS A 19 2.07 -1.72 -5.03
CA HIS A 19 2.69 -0.45 -4.68
C HIS A 19 3.95 -0.19 -5.52
N THR A 20 4.81 -1.21 -5.67
CA THR A 20 6.11 -1.05 -6.35
C THR A 20 5.95 -0.66 -7.81
N ILE A 21 5.02 -1.29 -8.53
CA ILE A 21 4.87 -1.06 -9.96
C ILE A 21 4.45 0.40 -10.26
N PRO A 22 3.31 0.90 -9.76
CA PRO A 22 2.85 2.26 -10.06
C PRO A 22 3.53 3.34 -9.20
N GLY A 23 4.07 3.02 -8.03
CA GLY A 23 4.70 3.99 -7.12
C GLY A 23 6.20 4.16 -7.34
N VAL A 24 6.88 3.18 -7.95
CA VAL A 24 8.33 3.18 -8.15
C VAL A 24 8.70 2.95 -9.60
N ILE A 25 8.24 1.88 -10.25
CA ILE A 25 8.79 1.48 -11.55
C ILE A 25 8.27 2.34 -12.71
N LEU A 26 6.94 2.42 -12.86
CA LEU A 26 6.30 3.10 -13.99
C LEU A 26 6.52 4.63 -14.05
N PRO A 27 6.39 5.38 -12.94
CA PRO A 27 6.47 6.84 -13.00
C PRO A 27 7.91 7.37 -13.01
N THR A 28 8.92 6.51 -12.75
CA THR A 28 10.29 6.98 -12.53
C THR A 28 10.97 7.37 -13.83
N ASN A 29 11.30 8.66 -13.92
CA ASN A 29 12.23 9.15 -14.92
C ASN A 29 13.68 8.86 -14.49
N TRP A 30 14.26 7.77 -14.99
CA TRP A 30 15.63 7.34 -14.67
C TRP A 30 16.74 8.31 -15.09
N ALA A 31 16.44 9.35 -15.87
CA ALA A 31 17.39 10.41 -16.18
C ALA A 31 17.43 11.53 -15.11
N SER A 32 16.44 11.59 -14.21
CA SER A 32 16.31 12.63 -13.19
C SER A 32 16.71 12.12 -11.80
N ASP A 33 17.67 12.78 -11.17
CA ASP A 33 18.12 12.39 -9.83
C ASP A 33 17.04 12.62 -8.75
N THR A 34 16.24 13.67 -8.89
CA THR A 34 15.06 13.89 -8.03
C THR A 34 14.04 12.76 -8.18
N ALA A 35 13.76 12.31 -9.41
CA ALA A 35 12.83 11.20 -9.61
C ALA A 35 13.35 9.89 -9.02
N LYS A 36 14.66 9.58 -9.18
CA LYS A 36 15.29 8.41 -8.54
C LYS A 36 15.21 8.48 -7.02
N MET A 37 15.45 9.66 -6.42
CA MET A 37 15.35 9.87 -4.98
C MET A 37 13.93 9.59 -4.48
N VAL A 38 12.92 10.16 -5.13
CA VAL A 38 11.51 9.91 -4.78
C VAL A 38 11.14 8.43 -4.94
N ALA A 39 11.59 7.79 -6.02
CA ALA A 39 11.39 6.36 -6.25
C ALA A 39 12.02 5.52 -5.14
N GLY A 40 13.24 5.86 -4.70
CA GLY A 40 13.91 5.21 -3.57
C GLY A 40 13.16 5.40 -2.25
N TRP A 41 12.61 6.59 -2.01
CA TRP A 41 11.75 6.85 -0.86
C TRP A 41 10.47 6.00 -0.89
N MET A 42 9.78 5.93 -2.02
CA MET A 42 8.60 5.06 -2.18
C MET A 42 8.95 3.57 -2.03
N LEU A 43 10.12 3.15 -2.50
CA LEU A 43 10.57 1.76 -2.38
C LEU A 43 10.75 1.34 -0.91
N LEU A 44 11.02 2.27 0.01
CA LEU A 44 11.11 1.97 1.44
C LEU A 44 9.82 1.30 1.95
N THR A 45 8.65 1.81 1.55
CA THR A 45 7.35 1.20 1.89
C THR A 45 7.27 -0.23 1.40
N THR A 46 7.68 -0.50 0.15
CA THR A 46 7.74 -1.87 -0.39
C THR A 46 8.64 -2.76 0.44
N VAL A 47 9.85 -2.30 0.80
CA VAL A 47 10.80 -3.08 1.60
C VAL A 47 10.20 -3.42 2.97
N THR A 48 9.51 -2.47 3.61
CA THR A 48 8.83 -2.72 4.89
C THR A 48 7.69 -3.73 4.76
N LEU A 49 6.90 -3.68 3.68
CA LEU A 49 5.85 -4.67 3.41
C LEU A 49 6.44 -6.06 3.18
N VAL A 50 7.53 -6.17 2.41
CA VAL A 50 8.21 -7.46 2.17
C VAL A 50 8.78 -8.00 3.47
N TYR A 51 9.42 -7.17 4.30
CA TYR A 51 9.91 -7.58 5.61
C TYR A 51 8.79 -8.16 6.48
N ALA A 52 7.65 -7.45 6.59
CA ALA A 52 6.51 -7.95 7.33
C ALA A 52 6.01 -9.31 6.77
N ALA A 53 6.05 -9.49 5.44
CA ALA A 53 5.54 -10.70 4.79
C ALA A 53 6.43 -11.93 4.96
N VAL A 54 7.75 -11.76 5.10
CA VAL A 54 8.71 -12.87 5.06
C VAL A 54 9.50 -13.06 6.34
N CYS A 55 9.49 -12.08 7.24
CA CYS A 55 10.25 -12.10 8.49
C CYS A 55 9.38 -12.04 9.75
N MET A 56 8.06 -11.98 9.61
CA MET A 56 7.12 -11.96 10.74
C MET A 56 5.99 -12.95 10.47
N ASP A 57 5.38 -13.46 11.53
CA ASP A 57 4.27 -14.40 11.46
C ASP A 57 3.24 -14.12 12.58
N GLY A 58 2.05 -14.71 12.46
CA GLY A 58 1.01 -14.68 13.49
C GLY A 58 0.49 -13.28 13.80
N GLU A 59 0.15 -13.05 15.06
CA GLU A 59 -0.47 -11.79 15.52
C GLU A 59 0.45 -10.57 15.28
N GLU A 60 1.77 -10.73 15.41
CA GLU A 60 2.72 -9.63 15.22
C GLU A 60 2.76 -9.17 13.75
N GLN A 61 2.73 -10.11 12.81
CA GLN A 61 2.61 -9.77 11.38
C GLN A 61 1.29 -9.05 11.10
N ALA A 62 0.18 -9.51 11.69
CA ALA A 62 -1.14 -8.91 11.52
C ALA A 62 -1.19 -7.48 12.08
N ARG A 63 -0.65 -7.27 13.29
CA ARG A 63 -0.54 -5.94 13.93
C ARG A 63 0.28 -4.99 13.09
N LEU A 64 1.46 -5.40 12.63
CA LEU A 64 2.28 -4.55 11.77
C LEU A 64 1.57 -4.26 10.44
N SER A 65 0.88 -5.25 9.85
CA SER A 65 0.08 -5.05 8.63
C SER A 65 -0.97 -3.97 8.80
N LEU A 66 -1.71 -3.97 9.92
CA LEU A 66 -2.69 -2.94 10.23
C LEU A 66 -2.04 -1.57 10.44
N VAL A 67 -0.93 -1.50 11.18
CA VAL A 67 -0.21 -0.23 11.43
C VAL A 67 0.31 0.39 10.12
N LEU A 68 0.79 -0.44 9.18
CA LEU A 68 1.26 0.03 7.88
C LEU A 68 0.09 0.43 6.96
N ALA A 69 -0.93 -0.42 6.84
CA ALA A 69 -1.96 -0.26 5.82
C ALA A 69 -3.14 0.64 6.24
N GLY A 70 -3.49 0.64 7.53
CA GLY A 70 -4.63 1.40 8.06
C GLY A 70 -4.53 2.91 7.75
N PRO A 71 -3.42 3.58 8.11
CA PRO A 71 -3.25 5.00 7.81
C PRO A 71 -3.24 5.30 6.30
N VAL A 72 -2.62 4.43 5.49
CA VAL A 72 -2.59 4.60 4.02
C VAL A 72 -3.99 4.47 3.42
N TRP A 73 -4.77 3.52 3.89
CA TRP A 73 -6.15 3.34 3.44
C TRP A 73 -7.03 4.54 3.80
N ILE A 74 -6.93 5.05 5.03
CA ILE A 74 -7.64 6.27 5.46
C ILE A 74 -7.21 7.47 4.61
N TRP A 75 -5.92 7.61 4.33
CA TRP A 75 -5.40 8.66 3.47
C TRP A 75 -6.06 8.62 2.08
N PHE A 76 -6.16 7.45 1.43
CA PHE A 76 -6.87 7.32 0.15
C PHE A 76 -8.33 7.77 0.26
N VAL A 77 -9.06 7.32 1.28
CA VAL A 77 -10.47 7.70 1.49
C VAL A 77 -10.61 9.22 1.60
N VAL A 78 -9.76 9.87 2.39
CA VAL A 78 -9.79 11.34 2.57
C VAL A 78 -9.46 12.06 1.27
N CYS A 79 -8.36 11.69 0.60
CA CYS A 79 -7.92 12.39 -0.60
C CYS A 79 -8.90 12.23 -1.76
N ILE A 80 -9.49 11.05 -1.94
CA ILE A 80 -10.53 10.81 -2.93
C ILE A 80 -11.80 11.61 -2.61
N SER A 81 -12.22 11.63 -1.34
CA SER A 81 -13.42 12.37 -0.91
C SER A 81 -13.28 13.88 -1.11
N GLN A 82 -12.05 14.39 -1.03
CA GLN A 82 -11.73 15.80 -1.26
C GLN A 82 -11.38 16.10 -2.73
N GLY A 83 -11.31 15.09 -3.60
CA GLY A 83 -10.90 15.27 -5.00
C GLY A 83 -9.51 15.88 -5.15
N LEU A 84 -8.57 15.50 -4.26
CA LEU A 84 -7.21 16.07 -4.29
C LEU A 84 -6.47 15.64 -5.54
N GLU A 85 -5.55 16.51 -5.98
CA GLU A 85 -4.67 16.24 -7.10
C GLU A 85 -3.30 15.80 -6.61
N TYR A 86 -2.69 14.87 -7.34
CA TYR A 86 -1.29 14.48 -7.15
C TYR A 86 -0.59 14.33 -8.49
N THR A 87 0.74 14.40 -8.47
CA THR A 87 1.56 14.22 -9.67
C THR A 87 2.54 13.08 -9.40
N LEU A 88 2.30 11.92 -10.04
CA LEU A 88 3.26 10.81 -10.10
C LEU A 88 3.88 10.78 -11.50
N GLY A 89 5.01 11.45 -11.68
CA GLY A 89 5.67 11.56 -12.98
C GLY A 89 5.31 12.85 -13.70
N LYS A 90 4.74 12.77 -14.92
CA LYS A 90 4.58 13.91 -15.82
C LYS A 90 3.19 14.56 -15.83
N GLU A 91 2.17 13.81 -15.45
CA GLU A 91 0.78 14.28 -15.51
C GLU A 91 0.19 14.39 -14.12
N THR A 92 -0.56 15.47 -13.89
CA THR A 92 -1.36 15.65 -12.69
C THR A 92 -2.64 14.83 -12.80
N MET A 93 -2.95 14.10 -11.73
CA MET A 93 -4.09 13.20 -11.64
C MET A 93 -4.98 13.62 -10.48
N THR A 94 -6.29 13.68 -10.71
CA THR A 94 -7.28 13.91 -9.65
C THR A 94 -7.69 12.57 -9.04
N MET A 95 -7.64 12.48 -7.71
CA MET A 95 -8.06 11.29 -6.99
C MET A 95 -9.59 11.14 -7.03
N ASN A 96 -10.05 9.98 -7.48
CA ASN A 96 -11.47 9.66 -7.58
C ASN A 96 -11.75 8.19 -7.27
N TRP A 97 -13.00 7.89 -6.92
CA TRP A 97 -13.40 6.55 -6.49
C TRP A 97 -13.20 5.45 -7.53
N LYS A 98 -13.26 5.79 -8.81
CA LYS A 98 -13.17 4.82 -9.91
C LYS A 98 -11.71 4.42 -10.17
N ASP A 99 -10.86 5.41 -10.36
CA ASP A 99 -9.48 5.19 -10.77
C ASP A 99 -8.59 4.77 -9.58
N ASN A 100 -8.95 5.17 -8.35
CA ASN A 100 -8.27 4.76 -7.14
C ASN A 100 -8.90 3.53 -6.46
N LEU A 101 -9.86 2.85 -7.09
CA LEU A 101 -10.42 1.61 -6.56
C LEU A 101 -9.36 0.52 -6.33
N PRO A 102 -8.39 0.27 -7.23
CA PRO A 102 -7.38 -0.76 -7.01
C PRO A 102 -6.54 -0.55 -5.73
N PRO A 103 -5.92 0.62 -5.48
CA PRO A 103 -5.20 0.83 -4.23
C PRO A 103 -6.14 0.82 -3.02
N LEU A 104 -7.37 1.35 -3.11
CA LEU A 104 -8.34 1.28 -2.01
C LEU A 104 -8.60 -0.16 -1.56
N LEU A 105 -8.78 -1.08 -2.50
CA LEU A 105 -9.03 -2.49 -2.19
C LEU A 105 -7.80 -3.17 -1.61
N LEU A 106 -6.61 -2.97 -2.22
CA LEU A 106 -5.38 -3.58 -1.75
C LEU A 106 -5.04 -3.15 -0.33
N TRP A 107 -5.00 -1.85 -0.07
CA TRP A 107 -4.68 -1.31 1.26
C TRP A 107 -5.77 -1.60 2.27
N GLY A 108 -7.04 -1.56 1.86
CA GLY A 108 -8.17 -1.83 2.74
C GLY A 108 -8.24 -3.28 3.19
N LEU A 109 -8.02 -4.24 2.27
CA LEU A 109 -8.02 -5.66 2.60
C LEU A 109 -6.80 -6.04 3.44
N LEU A 110 -5.64 -5.43 3.19
CA LEU A 110 -4.48 -5.59 4.07
C LEU A 110 -4.77 -5.06 5.49
N ALA A 111 -5.33 -3.85 5.62
CA ALA A 111 -5.70 -3.29 6.92
C ALA A 111 -6.74 -4.16 7.65
N LEU A 112 -7.78 -4.62 6.94
CA LEU A 112 -8.81 -5.48 7.49
C LEU A 112 -8.26 -6.83 7.95
N SER A 113 -7.44 -7.49 7.10
CA SER A 113 -6.78 -8.74 7.47
C SER A 113 -5.87 -8.59 8.69
N GLY A 114 -5.12 -7.48 8.76
CA GLY A 114 -4.30 -7.13 9.92
C GLY A 114 -5.13 -6.96 11.19
N LEU A 115 -6.24 -6.22 11.14
CA LEU A 115 -7.13 -6.03 12.29
C LEU A 115 -7.71 -7.36 12.78
N LEU A 116 -8.26 -8.17 11.88
CA LEU A 116 -8.90 -9.44 12.23
C LEU A 116 -7.89 -10.49 12.73
N GLY A 117 -6.63 -10.44 12.26
CA GLY A 117 -5.56 -11.32 12.72
C GLY A 117 -4.77 -10.81 13.93
N SER A 118 -5.03 -9.58 14.39
CA SER A 118 -4.19 -8.91 15.41
C SER A 118 -4.38 -9.41 16.84
N GLY A 119 -5.49 -10.09 17.12
CA GLY A 119 -5.92 -10.42 18.49
C GLY A 119 -6.34 -9.19 19.32
N TRP A 120 -6.50 -8.01 18.70
CA TRP A 120 -6.99 -6.80 19.39
C TRP A 120 -8.52 -6.75 19.50
N ILE A 121 -9.22 -7.47 18.62
CA ILE A 121 -10.69 -7.58 18.61
C ILE A 121 -11.13 -9.04 18.53
#